data_AF-A0A1I5BQG8-F1
#
_entry.id   AF-A0A1I5BQG8-F1
#
_cell.length_a   1.000
_cell.length_b   1.000
_cell.length_c   1.000
_cell.angle_alpha   90.00
_cell.angle_beta   90.00
_cell.angle_gamma   90.00
#
_symmetry.space_group_name_H-M   'P 1'
#
loop_
_entity.id
_entity.type
_entity.pdbx_description
1 polymer ?
#
loop_
_entity_poly.entity_id
_entity_poly.type
_entity_poly.pdbx_seq_one_letter_code
_entity_poly.pdbx_strand_id
1 'polypeptide(L)'
;MTAGYALFAGGTILLFPAVLTFARIVAARCPRLAWWGGTIFGASLFARLYYSGIDLTAFQLVDTLGLQQATEVVLESYAELSYGLWRIPVTGALGALVGIVLLTIGAFRSGTIGLGRGVLLLSFGWVFMGVLKQSDLIFGVLGGGVAICVVFIPLGIAVLRDRIRPLHTTATPMTDTTPIRTTPIAW
;
A
#
# COMPACT_ATOMS: atom_id res chain seq x y z
N MET A 1 -6.33 -16.71 -17.08
CA MET A 1 -6.61 -15.26 -16.93
C MET A 1 -7.29 -14.94 -15.60
N THR A 2 -8.53 -15.41 -15.38
CA THR A 2 -9.38 -15.00 -14.24
C THR A 2 -8.76 -15.25 -12.86
N ALA A 3 -8.14 -16.42 -12.64
CA ALA A 3 -7.50 -16.74 -11.36
C ALA A 3 -6.33 -15.79 -11.02
N GLY A 4 -5.50 -15.45 -12.01
CA GLY A 4 -4.37 -14.53 -11.83
C GLY A 4 -4.83 -13.11 -11.49
N TYR A 5 -5.85 -12.62 -12.22
CA TYR A 5 -6.50 -11.34 -11.90
C TYR A 5 -7.09 -11.33 -10.49
N ALA A 6 -7.87 -12.35 -10.12
CA ALA A 6 -8.50 -12.43 -8.81
C ALA A 6 -7.46 -12.45 -7.67
N LEU A 7 -6.36 -13.19 -7.85
CA LEU A 7 -5.28 -13.25 -6.86
C LEU A 7 -4.56 -11.90 -6.72
N PHE A 8 -4.29 -11.21 -7.84
CA PHE A 8 -3.64 -9.90 -7.83
C PHE A 8 -4.53 -8.82 -7.22
N ALA A 9 -5.80 -8.76 -7.62
CA ALA A 9 -6.76 -7.81 -7.09
C ALA A 9 -7.01 -8.07 -5.59
N GLY A 10 -7.21 -9.33 -5.21
CA GLY A 10 -7.36 -9.75 -3.81
C GLY A 10 -6.13 -9.41 -2.97
N GLY A 11 -4.92 -9.66 -3.48
CA GLY A 11 -3.66 -9.28 -2.82
C GLY A 11 -3.52 -7.77 -2.64
N THR A 12 -3.93 -6.98 -3.65
CA THR A 12 -3.93 -5.51 -3.57
C THR A 12 -4.92 -4.99 -2.52
N ILE A 13 -6.10 -5.59 -2.43
CA ILE A 13 -7.09 -5.28 -1.39
C ILE A 13 -6.53 -5.63 0.01
N LEU A 14 -5.89 -6.80 0.15
CA LEU A 14 -5.31 -7.24 1.43
C LEU A 14 -4.11 -6.38 1.86
N LEU A 15 -3.38 -5.81 0.90
CA LEU A 15 -2.27 -4.88 1.15
C LEU A 15 -2.73 -3.59 1.83
N PHE A 16 -3.95 -3.14 1.58
CA PHE A 16 -4.47 -1.90 2.16
C PHE A 16 -4.48 -1.92 3.72
N PRO A 17 -5.17 -2.87 4.40
CA PRO A 17 -5.12 -2.94 5.86
C PRO A 17 -3.72 -3.29 6.39
N ALA A 18 -2.91 -4.03 5.64
CA ALA A 18 -1.54 -4.34 6.03
C ALA A 18 -0.67 -3.06 6.12
N VAL A 19 -0.74 -2.20 5.09
CA VAL A 19 -0.03 -0.91 5.06
C VAL A 19 -0.54 0.02 6.15
N LEU A 20 -1.85 0.10 6.37
CA LEU A 20 -2.40 0.93 7.45
C LEU A 20 -1.90 0.48 8.83
N THR A 21 -1.84 -0.82 9.07
CA THR A 21 -1.30 -1.38 10.31
C THR A 21 0.18 -1.06 10.46
N PHE A 22 0.96 -1.24 9.39
CA PHE A 22 2.38 -0.89 9.38
C PHE A 22 2.62 0.60 9.63
N ALA A 23 1.86 1.47 8.97
CA ALA A 23 1.92 2.91 9.18
C ALA A 23 1.62 3.27 10.66
N ARG A 24 0.62 2.64 11.29
CA ARG A 24 0.33 2.83 12.72
C ARG A 24 1.50 2.44 13.62
N ILE A 25 2.17 1.32 13.34
CA ILE A 25 3.34 0.88 14.11
C ILE A 25 4.48 1.90 13.98
N VAL A 26 4.74 2.38 12.77
CA VAL A 26 5.75 3.42 12.51
C VAL A 26 5.36 4.76 13.16
N ALA A 27 4.06 5.08 13.20
CA ALA A 27 3.54 6.34 13.74
C ALA A 27 3.86 6.52 15.23
N ALA A 28 4.00 5.43 15.97
CA ALA A 28 4.34 5.47 17.40
C ALA A 28 5.67 6.19 17.71
N ARG A 29 6.60 6.22 16.75
CA ARG A 29 7.88 6.95 16.90
C ARG A 29 8.14 7.99 15.81
N CYS A 30 7.52 7.86 14.64
CA CYS A 30 7.71 8.76 13.50
C CYS A 30 6.35 9.15 12.89
N PRO A 31 5.50 9.91 13.60
CA PRO A 31 4.10 10.15 13.22
C PRO A 31 3.94 10.86 11.88
N ARG A 32 4.79 11.85 11.58
CA ARG A 32 4.72 12.62 10.31
C ARG A 32 5.04 11.74 9.09
N LEU A 33 6.08 10.92 9.17
CA LEU A 33 6.47 10.02 8.07
C LEU A 33 5.45 8.90 7.88
N ALA A 34 4.93 8.35 8.98
CA ALA A 34 3.88 7.34 8.93
C ALA A 34 2.58 7.87 8.30
N TRP A 35 2.18 9.09 8.66
CA TRP A 35 0.97 9.70 8.13
C TRP A 35 1.08 9.95 6.64
N TRP A 36 2.13 10.67 6.19
CA TRP A 36 2.34 10.94 4.76
C TRP A 36 2.62 9.66 3.97
N GLY A 37 3.49 8.79 4.47
CA GLY A 37 3.83 7.54 3.78
C GLY A 37 2.62 6.61 3.66
N GLY A 38 1.84 6.45 4.73
CA GLY A 38 0.65 5.60 4.77
C GLY A 38 -0.48 6.13 3.88
N THR A 39 -0.74 7.44 3.88
CA THR A 39 -1.79 8.04 3.03
C THR A 39 -1.42 7.97 1.55
N ILE A 40 -0.20 8.38 1.19
CA ILE A 40 0.26 8.37 -0.20
C ILE A 40 0.32 6.93 -0.73
N PHE A 41 0.87 5.99 0.06
CA PHE A 41 0.93 4.58 -0.36
C PHE A 41 -0.47 3.96 -0.44
N GLY A 42 -1.33 4.22 0.55
CA GLY A 42 -2.71 3.75 0.54
C GLY A 42 -3.49 4.25 -0.69
N ALA A 43 -3.34 5.53 -1.03
CA ALA A 43 -3.92 6.11 -2.25
C ALA A 43 -3.40 5.43 -3.53
N SER A 44 -2.12 5.06 -3.57
CA SER A 44 -1.53 4.38 -4.73
C SER A 44 -2.12 2.98 -4.99
N LEU A 45 -2.64 2.30 -3.97
CA LEU A 45 -3.26 0.98 -4.14
C LEU A 45 -4.54 1.04 -5.00
N PHE A 46 -5.25 2.17 -5.00
CA PHE A 46 -6.39 2.38 -5.90
C PHE A 46 -5.96 2.51 -7.35
N ALA A 47 -4.85 3.20 -7.62
CA ALA A 47 -4.25 3.22 -8.95
C ALA A 47 -3.81 1.81 -9.39
N ARG A 48 -3.31 0.98 -8.46
CA ARG A 48 -2.94 -0.41 -8.74
C ARG A 48 -4.16 -1.26 -9.13
N LEU A 49 -5.30 -1.08 -8.46
CA LEU A 49 -6.56 -1.73 -8.82
C LEU A 49 -7.07 -1.26 -10.19
N TYR A 50 -6.98 0.04 -10.47
CA TYR A 50 -7.34 0.59 -11.78
C TYR A 50 -6.54 -0.07 -12.92
N TYR A 51 -5.22 -0.16 -12.78
CA TYR A 51 -4.38 -0.82 -13.79
C TYR A 51 -4.68 -2.31 -13.94
N SER A 52 -5.01 -3.02 -12.85
CA SER A 52 -5.44 -4.41 -12.94
C SER A 52 -6.71 -4.61 -13.78
N GLY A 53 -7.63 -3.63 -13.76
CA GLY A 53 -8.85 -3.64 -14.57
C GLY A 53 -8.56 -3.39 -16.06
N ILE A 54 -7.59 -2.51 -16.36
CA ILE A 54 -7.13 -2.30 -17.74
C ILE A 54 -6.49 -3.58 -18.28
N ASP A 55 -5.62 -4.23 -17.50
CA ASP A 55 -4.97 -5.48 -17.93
C ASP A 55 -6.01 -6.58 -18.19
N LEU A 56 -7.03 -6.73 -17.32
CA LEU A 56 -8.12 -7.68 -17.55
C LEU A 56 -8.89 -7.35 -18.85
N THR A 57 -9.21 -6.09 -19.07
CA THR A 57 -9.92 -5.63 -20.28
C THR A 57 -9.09 -5.93 -21.53
N ALA A 58 -7.78 -5.66 -21.50
CA ALA A 58 -6.87 -5.95 -22.61
C ALA A 58 -6.86 -7.44 -22.96
N PHE A 59 -6.85 -8.33 -21.95
CA PHE A 59 -6.95 -9.77 -22.19
C PHE A 59 -8.31 -10.18 -22.75
N GLN A 60 -9.40 -9.58 -22.30
CA GLN A 60 -10.73 -9.83 -22.87
C GLN A 60 -10.86 -9.32 -24.32
N LEU A 61 -10.14 -8.26 -24.70
CA LEU A 61 -10.07 -7.81 -26.09
C LEU A 61 -9.41 -8.85 -26.98
N VAL A 62 -8.35 -9.53 -26.49
CA VAL A 62 -7.72 -10.64 -27.23
C VAL A 62 -8.70 -11.78 -27.49
N ASP A 63 -9.54 -12.11 -26.50
CA ASP A 63 -10.53 -13.18 -26.62
C ASP A 63 -11.68 -12.82 -27.59
N THR A 64 -11.97 -11.52 -27.80
CA THR A 64 -13.11 -11.06 -28.61
C THR A 64 -12.73 -10.59 -30.01
N LEU A 65 -11.61 -9.88 -30.17
CA LEU A 65 -11.12 -9.31 -31.43
C LEU A 65 -9.96 -10.13 -32.03
N GLY A 66 -9.43 -11.09 -31.30
CA GLY A 66 -8.20 -11.79 -31.67
C GLY A 66 -6.95 -10.98 -31.33
N LEU A 67 -5.81 -11.67 -31.22
CA LEU A 67 -4.56 -11.11 -30.70
C LEU A 67 -4.07 -9.87 -31.45
N GLN A 68 -4.12 -9.92 -32.78
CA GLN A 68 -3.49 -8.92 -33.63
C GLN A 68 -4.23 -7.58 -33.58
N GLN A 69 -5.55 -7.61 -33.74
CA GLN A 69 -6.42 -6.42 -33.63
C GLN A 69 -6.47 -5.88 -32.20
N ALA A 70 -6.52 -6.75 -31.18
CA ALA A 70 -6.45 -6.32 -29.79
C ALA A 70 -5.12 -5.61 -29.48
N THR A 71 -4.00 -6.10 -30.01
CA THR A 71 -2.68 -5.47 -29.81
C THR A 71 -2.63 -4.08 -30.45
N GLU A 72 -3.17 -3.93 -31.66
CA GLU A 72 -3.21 -2.65 -32.38
C GLU A 72 -4.03 -1.60 -31.62
N VAL A 73 -5.23 -1.96 -31.16
CA VAL A 73 -6.11 -1.09 -30.36
C VAL A 73 -5.45 -0.66 -29.04
N VAL A 74 -4.79 -1.60 -28.35
CA VAL A 74 -4.10 -1.32 -27.09
C VAL A 74 -2.89 -0.41 -27.33
N LEU A 75 -2.10 -0.65 -28.38
CA LEU A 75 -0.93 0.18 -28.71
C LEU A 75 -1.32 1.62 -29.08
N GLU A 76 -2.40 1.79 -29.84
CA GLU A 76 -2.92 3.12 -30.20
C GLU A 76 -3.35 3.90 -28.94
N SER A 77 -3.97 3.22 -27.98
CA SER A 77 -4.43 3.83 -26.73
C SER A 77 -3.35 3.89 -25.64
N TYR A 78 -2.21 3.20 -25.80
CA TYR A 78 -1.22 2.97 -24.74
C TYR A 78 -0.59 4.26 -24.22
N ALA A 79 -0.25 5.19 -25.13
CA ALA A 79 0.35 6.46 -24.77
C ALA A 79 -0.55 7.25 -23.82
N GLU A 80 -1.85 7.24 -24.11
CA GLU A 80 -2.83 7.86 -23.24
C GLU A 80 -2.97 7.08 -21.93
N LEU A 81 -3.20 5.77 -22.00
CA LEU A 81 -3.45 4.89 -20.83
C LEU A 81 -2.30 4.90 -19.81
N SER A 82 -1.05 4.93 -20.29
CA SER A 82 0.13 4.71 -19.46
C SER A 82 0.94 5.98 -19.14
N TYR A 83 0.68 7.11 -19.80
CA TYR A 83 1.44 8.34 -19.59
C TYR A 83 0.54 9.56 -19.37
N GLY A 84 1.11 10.60 -18.74
CA GLY A 84 0.44 11.88 -18.49
C GLY A 84 0.25 12.16 -17.01
N LEU A 85 0.88 13.24 -16.53
CA LEU A 85 0.77 13.70 -15.14
C LEU A 85 -0.66 14.12 -14.76
N TRP A 86 -1.49 14.50 -15.72
CA TRP A 86 -2.89 14.85 -15.47
C TRP A 86 -3.80 13.63 -15.21
N ARG A 87 -3.33 12.41 -15.50
CA ARG A 87 -4.10 11.20 -15.22
C ARG A 87 -3.88 10.78 -13.77
N ILE A 88 -4.94 10.88 -12.97
CA ILE A 88 -4.95 10.54 -11.53
C ILE A 88 -4.37 9.14 -11.24
N PRO A 89 -4.63 8.09 -12.03
CA PRO A 89 -4.02 6.78 -11.79
C PRO A 89 -2.51 6.76 -12.01
N VAL A 90 -1.99 7.53 -12.98
CA VAL A 90 -0.55 7.62 -13.27
C VAL A 90 0.19 8.29 -12.12
N THR A 91 -0.32 9.43 -11.65
CA THR A 91 0.26 10.13 -10.49
C THR A 91 0.04 9.37 -9.19
N GLY A 92 -1.11 8.70 -9.03
CA GLY A 92 -1.39 7.82 -7.91
C GLY A 92 -0.38 6.67 -7.81
N ALA A 93 0.02 6.07 -8.94
CA ALA A 93 1.04 5.03 -8.99
C ALA A 93 2.44 5.54 -8.60
N LEU A 94 2.81 6.76 -8.98
CA LEU A 94 4.04 7.39 -8.47
C LEU A 94 4.00 7.55 -6.94
N GLY A 95 2.81 7.71 -6.37
CA GLY A 95 2.59 7.68 -4.94
C GLY A 95 3.09 6.40 -4.26
N ALA A 96 3.08 5.23 -4.92
CA ALA A 96 3.60 4.01 -4.30
C ALA A 96 5.10 4.12 -4.00
N LEU A 97 5.86 4.73 -4.91
CA LEU A 97 7.30 4.94 -4.73
C LEU A 97 7.57 5.92 -3.59
N VAL A 98 6.89 7.07 -3.59
CA VAL A 98 7.07 8.09 -2.54
C VAL A 98 6.61 7.55 -1.18
N GLY A 99 5.45 6.90 -1.16
CA GLY A 99 4.86 6.32 0.04
C GLY A 99 5.72 5.23 0.66
N ILE A 100 6.24 4.29 -0.14
CA ILE A 100 7.10 3.22 0.38
C ILE A 100 8.41 3.78 0.92
N VAL A 101 8.99 4.79 0.28
CA VAL A 101 10.24 5.42 0.72
C VAL A 101 10.03 6.08 2.07
N LEU A 102 8.97 6.88 2.21
CA LEU A 102 8.61 7.55 3.47
C LEU A 102 8.37 6.53 4.60
N LEU A 103 7.60 5.46 4.31
CA LEU A 103 7.34 4.39 5.27
C LEU A 103 8.62 3.63 5.65
N THR A 104 9.50 3.35 4.70
CA THR A 104 10.77 2.65 4.94
C THR A 104 11.70 3.50 5.80
N ILE A 105 11.84 4.79 5.49
CA ILE A 105 12.65 5.73 6.29
C ILE A 105 12.06 5.83 7.72
N GLY A 106 10.74 5.94 7.84
CA GLY A 106 10.07 5.95 9.14
C GLY A 106 10.28 4.66 9.92
N ALA A 107 10.20 3.51 9.26
CA ALA A 107 10.39 2.20 9.86
C ALA A 107 11.84 1.95 10.30
N PHE A 108 12.81 2.43 9.53
CA PHE A 108 14.23 2.39 9.89
C PHE A 108 14.53 3.31 11.09
N ARG A 109 14.04 4.56 11.06
CA ARG A 109 14.24 5.53 12.16
C ARG A 109 13.53 5.13 13.46
N SER A 110 12.40 4.43 13.36
CA SER A 110 11.67 3.91 14.53
C SER A 110 12.29 2.63 15.10
N GLY A 111 13.25 2.01 14.41
CA GLY A 111 13.82 0.72 14.79
C GLY A 111 12.87 -0.47 14.57
N THR A 112 11.78 -0.27 13.82
CA THR A 112 10.76 -1.30 13.59
C THR A 112 11.25 -2.40 12.64
N ILE A 113 12.06 -2.03 11.65
CA ILE A 113 12.66 -2.96 10.69
C ILE A 113 14.17 -2.71 10.56
N GLY A 114 14.94 -3.79 10.42
CA GLY A 114 16.37 -3.72 10.12
C GLY A 114 16.63 -3.40 8.64
N LEU A 115 17.89 -3.05 8.32
CA LEU A 115 18.31 -2.56 7.00
C LEU A 115 17.94 -3.53 5.86
N GLY A 116 18.13 -4.85 6.06
CA GLY A 116 17.75 -5.86 5.07
C GLY A 116 16.25 -5.91 4.75
N ARG A 117 15.39 -5.82 5.77
CA ARG A 117 13.93 -5.72 5.58
C ARG A 117 13.51 -4.40 4.93
N GLY A 118 14.25 -3.32 5.20
CA GLY A 118 14.05 -2.03 4.52
C GLY A 118 14.34 -2.10 3.02
N VAL A 119 15.44 -2.77 2.63
CA VAL A 119 15.77 -2.98 1.21
C VAL A 119 14.71 -3.83 0.51
N LEU A 120 14.23 -4.90 1.16
CA LEU A 120 13.13 -5.74 0.66
C LEU A 120 11.81 -4.95 0.50
N LEU A 121 11.54 -4.01 1.41
CA LEU A 121 10.36 -3.16 1.33
C LEU A 121 10.48 -2.16 0.17
N LEU A 122 11.66 -1.54 -0.01
CA LEU A 122 11.97 -0.67 -1.14
C LEU A 122 11.89 -1.40 -2.48
N SER A 123 12.42 -2.63 -2.57
CA SER A 123 12.35 -3.42 -3.79
C SER A 123 10.90 -3.75 -4.16
N PHE A 124 10.00 -3.92 -3.19
CA PHE A 124 8.57 -4.07 -3.48
C PHE A 124 7.97 -2.81 -4.12
N GLY A 125 8.26 -1.62 -3.61
CA GLY A 125 7.72 -0.40 -4.23
C GLY A 125 8.31 -0.11 -5.61
N TRP A 126 9.47 -0.71 -5.92
CA TRP A 126 10.05 -0.70 -7.27
C TRP A 126 9.38 -1.68 -8.23
N VAL A 127 8.64 -2.68 -7.73
CA VAL A 127 7.98 -3.68 -8.58
C VAL A 127 6.88 -3.02 -9.40
N PHE A 128 7.17 -2.98 -10.69
CA PHE A 128 6.52 -2.25 -11.78
C PHE A 128 5.08 -1.84 -11.50
N MET A 129 4.86 -0.53 -11.58
CA MET A 129 3.54 0.08 -11.66
C MET A 129 3.37 0.63 -13.08
N GLY A 130 2.39 0.10 -13.81
CA GLY A 130 2.10 0.44 -15.21
C GLY A 130 1.39 -0.69 -15.94
N VAL A 131 0.68 -0.34 -17.01
CA VAL A 131 -0.07 -1.27 -17.87
C VAL A 131 0.90 -2.03 -18.77
N LEU A 132 0.66 -3.34 -19.00
CA LEU A 132 1.39 -4.17 -19.97
C LEU A 132 2.94 -4.17 -19.86
N LYS A 133 3.51 -3.76 -18.71
CA LYS A 133 4.96 -3.82 -18.52
C LYS A 133 5.40 -5.27 -18.34
N GLN A 134 6.50 -5.62 -19.02
CA GLN A 134 7.09 -6.94 -18.95
C GLN A 134 7.36 -7.31 -17.49
N SER A 135 6.69 -8.37 -17.03
CA SER A 135 6.82 -8.89 -15.69
C SER A 135 7.84 -10.01 -15.74
N ASP A 136 9.12 -9.67 -15.51
CA ASP A 136 10.13 -10.72 -15.33
C ASP A 136 9.79 -11.52 -14.07
N LEU A 137 9.62 -12.84 -14.24
CA LEU A 137 9.12 -13.73 -13.18
C LEU A 137 10.03 -13.69 -11.94
N ILE A 138 11.34 -13.63 -12.16
CA ILE A 138 12.37 -13.71 -11.10
C ILE A 138 12.48 -12.39 -10.34
N PHE A 139 12.72 -11.28 -11.05
CA PHE A 139 13.00 -9.99 -10.40
C PHE A 139 11.72 -9.21 -10.06
N GLY A 140 10.66 -9.37 -10.84
CA GLY A 140 9.38 -8.68 -10.61
C GLY A 140 8.48 -9.46 -9.66
N VAL A 141 7.95 -10.59 -10.12
CA VAL A 141 6.88 -11.32 -9.41
C VAL A 141 7.42 -12.00 -8.14
N LEU A 142 8.47 -12.81 -8.29
CA LEU A 142 9.07 -13.53 -7.16
C LEU A 142 9.85 -12.57 -6.26
N GLY A 143 10.71 -11.72 -6.83
CA GLY A 143 11.49 -10.75 -6.07
C GLY A 143 10.62 -9.81 -5.23
N GLY A 144 9.62 -9.17 -5.85
CA GLY A 144 8.71 -8.27 -5.15
C GLY A 144 7.73 -8.96 -4.21
N GLY A 145 7.05 -9.99 -4.71
CA GLY A 145 6.01 -10.70 -3.97
C GLY A 145 6.56 -11.46 -2.76
N VAL A 146 7.70 -12.13 -2.91
CA VAL A 146 8.35 -12.83 -1.78
C VAL A 146 8.91 -11.81 -0.79
N ALA A 147 9.51 -10.72 -1.26
CA ALA A 147 10.04 -9.69 -0.38
C ALA A 147 8.97 -9.10 0.55
N ILE A 148 7.78 -8.80 0.01
CA ILE A 148 6.71 -8.25 0.82
C ILE A 148 6.16 -9.27 1.82
N CYS A 149 6.02 -10.54 1.41
CA CYS A 149 5.63 -11.62 2.32
C CYS A 149 6.61 -11.79 3.47
N VAL A 150 7.92 -11.76 3.19
CA VAL A 150 8.98 -11.88 4.21
C VAL A 150 8.94 -10.72 5.21
N VAL A 151 8.48 -9.54 4.82
CA VAL A 151 8.36 -8.37 5.72
C VAL A 151 7.03 -8.38 6.49
N PHE A 152 5.89 -8.56 5.82
CA PHE A 152 4.57 -8.42 6.43
C PHE A 152 4.09 -9.66 7.17
N ILE A 153 4.44 -10.89 6.77
CA ILE A 153 4.03 -12.11 7.49
C ILE A 153 4.54 -12.12 8.93
N PRO A 154 5.85 -11.96 9.21
CA PRO A 154 6.33 -11.98 10.60
C PRO A 154 5.79 -10.80 11.41
N LEU A 155 5.59 -9.64 10.77
CA LEU A 155 4.97 -8.48 11.40
C LEU A 155 3.51 -8.76 11.78
N GLY A 156 2.73 -9.32 10.86
CA GLY A 156 1.33 -9.69 11.08
C GLY A 156 1.19 -10.74 12.19
N ILE A 157 2.07 -11.74 12.22
CA ILE A 157 2.13 -12.71 13.33
C ILE A 157 2.46 -12.01 14.66
N ALA A 158 3.38 -11.05 14.67
CA ALA A 158 3.72 -10.30 15.88
C ALA A 158 2.55 -9.42 16.37
N VAL A 159 1.78 -8.81 15.45
CA VAL A 159 0.55 -8.07 15.77
C VAL A 159 -0.51 -9.02 16.35
N LEU A 160 -0.77 -10.15 15.70
CA LEU A 160 -1.78 -11.13 16.13
C LEU A 160 -1.43 -11.77 17.48
N ARG A 161 -0.15 -11.88 17.82
CA ARG A 161 0.34 -12.38 19.11
C ARG A 161 0.45 -11.28 20.17
N ASP A 162 -0.05 -10.09 19.89
CA ASP A 162 -0.04 -8.92 20.77
C ASP A 162 1.35 -8.53 21.28
N ARG A 163 2.39 -8.82 20.47
CA ARG A 163 3.80 -8.54 20.82
C ARG A 163 4.22 -7.12 20.45
N ILE A 164 3.33 -6.34 19.84
CA ILE A 164 3.62 -4.97 19.37
C ILE A 164 2.98 -3.97 20.32
N ARG A 165 3.77 -3.58 21.31
CA ARG A 165 3.43 -2.62 22.39
C ARG A 165 2.73 -1.31 21.95
N PRO A 166 3.02 -0.69 20.79
CA PRO A 166 2.38 0.57 20.42
C PRO A 166 0.88 0.51 20.01
N LEU A 167 0.26 -0.68 19.90
CA LEU A 167 -1.18 -0.80 19.67
C LEU A 167 -2.01 -0.74 20.96
N HIS A 168 -1.36 -0.85 22.13
CA HIS A 168 -2.00 -0.58 23.41
C HIS A 168 -2.15 0.93 23.61
N THR A 169 -3.20 1.52 23.03
CA THR A 169 -3.86 2.62 23.73
C THR A 169 -4.69 1.96 24.81
N THR A 170 -4.09 1.72 25.98
CA THR A 170 -4.90 1.56 27.19
C THR A 170 -5.72 2.84 27.27
N ALA A 171 -7.01 2.76 26.97
CA ALA A 171 -7.93 3.81 27.35
C ALA A 171 -7.82 3.92 28.86
N THR A 172 -7.03 4.87 29.35
CA THR A 172 -7.06 5.24 30.75
C THR A 172 -8.52 5.61 31.02
N PRO A 173 -9.23 4.93 31.93
CA PRO A 173 -10.55 5.38 32.30
C PRO A 173 -10.39 6.82 32.77
N MET A 174 -11.09 7.77 32.14
CA MET A 174 -11.19 9.13 32.64
C MET A 174 -11.85 9.05 34.01
N THR A 175 -11.04 8.92 35.05
CA THR A 175 -11.47 9.06 36.43
C THR A 175 -11.31 10.53 36.76
N ASP A 176 -12.12 11.38 36.11
CA ASP A 176 -12.26 12.78 36.48
C ASP A 176 -13.61 12.93 37.19
N THR A 177 -13.66 12.42 38.42
CA THR A 177 -14.64 12.90 39.40
C THR A 177 -14.08 14.14 40.06
N THR A 178 -14.08 15.27 39.34
CA THR A 178 -13.98 16.58 39.98
C THR A 178 -15.35 16.90 40.59
N PRO A 179 -15.49 17.08 41.91
CA PRO A 179 -16.75 17.50 42.49
C PRO A 179 -17.03 18.95 42.07
N ILE A 180 -18.19 19.16 41.43
CA ILE A 180 -18.69 20.48 41.03
C ILE A 180 -18.87 21.30 42.31
N ARG A 181 -17.98 22.27 42.54
CA ARG A 181 -18.09 23.23 43.65
C ARG A 181 -19.18 24.24 43.29
N THR A 182 -20.40 24.00 43.75
CA THR A 182 -21.49 24.99 43.70
C THR A 182 -21.19 26.11 44.71
N THR A 183 -20.78 27.28 44.22
CA THR A 183 -20.76 28.50 45.06
C THR A 183 -22.18 29.08 45.14
N PRO A 184 -22.69 29.41 46.34
CA PRO A 184 -23.98 30.08 46.46
C PRO A 184 -23.84 31.53 45.98
N ILE A 185 -24.73 31.93 45.07
CA ILE A 185 -24.88 33.32 44.62
C ILE A 185 -25.63 34.05 45.72
N ALA A 186 -24.96 34.94 46.44
CA ALA A 186 -25.59 35.86 47.38
C ALA A 186 -26.26 37.00 46.60
N TRP A 187 -27.56 37.19 46.84
CA TRP A 187 -28.28 38.43 46.56
C TRP A 187 -28.34 39.25 47.84
#